data_AF-A0A841CAN4-F1
#
_entry.id   AF-A0A841CAN4-F1
#
_cell.length_a   1.000
_cell.length_b   1.000
_cell.length_c   1.000
_cell.angle_alpha   90.00
_cell.angle_beta   90.00
_cell.angle_gamma   90.00
#
_symmetry.space_group_name_H-M   'P 1'
#
loop_
_entity.id
_entity.type
_entity.pdbx_description
1 polymer ?
#
loop_
_entity_poly.entity_id
_entity_poly.type
_entity_poly.pdbx_seq_one_letter_code
_entity_poly.pdbx_strand_id
1 'polypeptide(L)'
;MRITENVEMLEVTMPNGSIYHPTLTWDDQHLVLFDTGVPGAGDFLVEAIKGAGFNITDLTDIVITHQDIDHMGGTLELLKHVPDATVYAHKIDAPYIEGIEKPTKMVARESLIDAGEIEESDSFYQMLKRGFAQAYVPIDVKLSNGDLLNFAGGIVTVFTPGHTPGHTSFFLKESKLMICGDAANILGDQLIGSDPAMTWDNKLADESLEVIKSFNLSGAITYHTGFLKID
;
A
#
# COMPACT_ATOMS: atom_id res chain seq x y z
N MET A 1 7.52 0.01 -14.90
CA MET A 1 6.66 0.39 -16.04
C MET A 1 6.35 1.87 -15.90
N ARG A 2 6.96 2.70 -16.75
CA ARG A 2 6.69 4.12 -16.82
C ARG A 2 5.26 4.37 -17.33
N ILE A 3 4.40 4.97 -16.51
CA ILE A 3 2.99 5.25 -16.86
C ILE A 3 2.85 6.68 -17.41
N THR A 4 3.51 7.65 -16.75
CA THR A 4 3.59 9.05 -17.19
C THR A 4 5.01 9.58 -17.09
N GLU A 5 5.22 10.86 -17.38
CA GLU A 5 6.53 11.48 -17.22
C GLU A 5 7.03 11.54 -15.78
N ASN A 6 6.14 11.44 -14.79
CA ASN A 6 6.40 11.58 -13.35
C ASN A 6 5.79 10.43 -12.49
N VAL A 7 5.34 9.35 -13.12
CA VAL A 7 4.77 8.16 -12.43
C VAL A 7 5.29 6.88 -13.05
N GLU A 8 5.82 5.99 -12.23
CA GLU A 8 6.29 4.67 -12.61
C GLU A 8 5.77 3.61 -11.64
N MET A 9 5.02 2.63 -12.18
CA MET A 9 4.64 1.44 -11.45
C MET A 9 5.81 0.45 -11.48
N LEU A 10 6.41 0.15 -10.33
CA LEU A 10 7.44 -0.88 -10.21
C LEU A 10 6.81 -2.27 -10.30
N GLU A 11 7.64 -3.26 -10.60
CA GLU A 11 7.27 -4.68 -10.48
C GLU A 11 8.33 -5.34 -9.60
N VAL A 12 7.92 -5.76 -8.40
CA VAL A 12 8.80 -6.37 -7.40
C VAL A 12 8.41 -7.84 -7.26
N THR A 13 9.25 -8.73 -7.78
CA THR A 13 9.05 -10.18 -7.68
C THR A 13 9.84 -10.74 -6.50
N MET A 14 9.12 -11.32 -5.53
CA MET A 14 9.71 -11.96 -4.37
C MET A 14 10.17 -13.41 -4.67
N PRO A 15 11.09 -14.00 -3.89
CA PRO A 15 11.58 -15.36 -4.12
C PRO A 15 10.50 -16.46 -4.10
N ASN A 16 9.37 -16.21 -3.42
CA ASN A 16 8.22 -17.12 -3.38
C ASN A 16 7.32 -17.01 -4.63
N GLY A 17 7.64 -16.13 -5.58
CA GLY A 17 6.88 -15.88 -6.80
C GLY A 17 5.76 -14.84 -6.66
N SER A 18 5.55 -14.26 -5.47
CA SER A 18 4.63 -13.12 -5.30
C SER A 18 5.16 -11.91 -6.07
N ILE A 19 4.25 -11.20 -6.75
CA ILE A 19 4.55 -9.98 -7.48
C ILE A 19 3.75 -8.84 -6.86
N TYR A 20 4.43 -7.73 -6.60
CA TYR A 20 3.83 -6.51 -6.07
C TYR A 20 4.14 -5.32 -6.97
N HIS A 21 3.27 -4.32 -6.94
CA HIS A 21 3.38 -3.12 -7.77
C HIS A 21 3.52 -1.81 -6.96
N PRO A 22 4.57 -1.65 -6.13
CA PRO A 22 4.89 -0.35 -5.55
C PRO A 22 4.97 0.73 -6.63
N THR A 23 4.54 1.94 -6.32
CA THR A 23 4.48 3.02 -7.32
C THR A 23 5.37 4.18 -6.92
N LEU A 24 6.21 4.63 -7.84
CA LEU A 24 7.00 5.85 -7.70
C LEU A 24 6.29 7.02 -8.35
N THR A 25 6.35 8.17 -7.70
CA THR A 25 6.12 9.48 -8.32
C THR A 25 7.14 10.49 -7.81
N TRP A 26 7.48 11.48 -8.61
CA TRP A 26 8.53 12.42 -8.26
C TRP A 26 8.37 13.80 -8.91
N ASP A 27 9.08 14.76 -8.34
CA ASP A 27 9.37 16.06 -8.90
C ASP A 27 10.84 16.43 -8.61
N ASP A 28 11.20 17.71 -8.71
CA ASP A 28 12.58 18.18 -8.46
C ASP A 28 13.02 18.07 -6.99
N GLN A 29 12.09 17.86 -6.06
CA GLN A 29 12.34 17.86 -4.60
C GLN A 29 12.02 16.52 -3.94
N HIS A 30 11.05 15.79 -4.48
CA HIS A 30 10.52 14.59 -3.86
C HIS A 30 10.66 13.38 -4.80
N LEU A 31 11.07 12.26 -4.22
CA LEU A 31 10.82 10.93 -4.76
C LEU A 31 9.97 10.19 -3.73
N VAL A 32 8.76 9.82 -4.14
CA VAL A 32 7.73 9.25 -3.27
C VAL A 32 7.48 7.81 -3.69
N LEU A 33 7.55 6.88 -2.74
CA LEU A 33 7.21 5.48 -2.94
C LEU A 33 5.89 5.16 -2.24
N PHE A 34 4.94 4.58 -2.99
CA PHE A 34 3.70 4.02 -2.45
C PHE A 34 3.86 2.53 -2.21
N ASP A 35 3.68 2.12 -0.95
CA ASP A 35 3.83 0.77 -0.42
C ASP A 35 5.22 0.13 -0.64
N THR A 36 5.53 -0.89 0.16
CA THR A 36 6.91 -1.38 0.36
C THR A 36 7.00 -2.91 0.43
N GLY A 37 5.96 -3.63 0.03
CA GLY A 37 6.02 -5.08 -0.04
C GLY A 37 6.03 -5.73 1.35
N VAL A 38 6.54 -6.95 1.38
CA VAL A 38 6.67 -7.78 2.59
C VAL A 38 8.00 -7.54 3.31
N PRO A 39 8.14 -7.97 4.59
CA PRO A 39 9.45 -8.07 5.22
C PRO A 39 10.43 -8.87 4.36
N GLY A 40 11.65 -8.38 4.20
CA GLY A 40 12.67 -8.89 3.28
C GLY A 40 12.61 -8.33 1.87
N ALA A 41 11.70 -7.40 1.56
CA ALA A 41 11.60 -6.76 0.25
C ALA A 41 12.61 -5.63 0.01
N GLY A 42 13.36 -5.17 1.02
CA GLY A 42 14.22 -3.98 0.96
C GLY A 42 15.20 -3.98 -0.23
N ASP A 43 16.02 -5.02 -0.36
CA ASP A 43 17.00 -5.11 -1.46
C ASP A 43 16.32 -5.16 -2.85
N PHE A 44 15.15 -5.81 -2.94
CA PHE A 44 14.39 -5.90 -4.18
C PHE A 44 13.80 -4.55 -4.57
N LEU A 45 13.31 -3.77 -3.60
CA LEU A 45 12.84 -2.40 -3.80
C LEU A 45 13.98 -1.48 -4.20
N VAL A 46 15.15 -1.59 -3.57
CA VAL A 46 16.35 -0.81 -3.93
C VAL A 46 16.74 -1.04 -5.39
N GLU A 47 16.78 -2.30 -5.83
CA GLU A 47 17.08 -2.60 -7.24
C GLU A 47 15.95 -2.19 -8.19
N ALA A 48 14.68 -2.25 -7.77
CA ALA A 48 13.55 -1.76 -8.57
C ALA A 48 13.58 -0.22 -8.74
N ILE A 49 13.85 0.53 -7.67
CA ILE A 49 14.03 2.00 -7.69
C ILE A 49 15.19 2.38 -8.63
N LYS A 50 16.30 1.64 -8.55
CA LYS A 50 17.43 1.77 -9.45
C LYS A 50 17.10 1.44 -10.90
N GLY A 51 16.28 0.42 -11.14
CA GLY A 51 15.74 0.10 -12.46
C GLY A 51 14.89 1.22 -13.05
N ALA A 52 14.19 1.99 -12.21
CA ALA A 52 13.44 3.19 -12.61
C ALA A 52 14.31 4.45 -12.80
N GLY A 53 15.64 4.33 -12.61
CA GLY A 53 16.61 5.40 -12.86
C GLY A 53 16.95 6.27 -11.66
N PHE A 54 16.56 5.88 -10.44
CA PHE A 54 16.83 6.61 -9.20
C PHE A 54 17.81 5.87 -8.30
N ASN A 55 18.55 6.57 -7.45
CA ASN A 55 19.27 5.93 -6.35
C ASN A 55 18.34 5.80 -5.15
N ILE A 56 18.57 4.80 -4.30
CA ILE A 56 17.80 4.68 -3.04
C ILE A 56 17.92 5.96 -2.19
N THR A 57 19.05 6.65 -2.23
CA THR A 57 19.28 7.91 -1.50
C THR A 57 18.45 9.09 -2.03
N ASP A 58 17.81 8.94 -3.18
CA ASP A 58 16.92 9.96 -3.73
C ASP A 58 15.52 9.85 -3.11
N LEU A 59 15.17 8.73 -2.45
CA LEU A 59 13.88 8.50 -1.82
C LEU A 59 13.68 9.41 -0.60
N THR A 60 12.68 10.28 -0.67
CA THR A 60 12.38 11.27 0.38
C THR A 60 11.14 10.92 1.19
N ASP A 61 10.19 10.20 0.59
CA ASP A 61 8.87 9.98 1.17
C ASP A 61 8.38 8.55 0.91
N ILE A 62 7.82 7.90 1.94
CA ILE A 62 7.18 6.58 1.84
C ILE A 62 5.72 6.74 2.29
N VAL A 63 4.79 6.43 1.39
CA VAL A 63 3.35 6.52 1.67
C VAL A 63 2.75 5.12 1.71
N ILE A 64 2.20 4.77 2.87
CA ILE A 64 1.59 3.46 3.11
C ILE A 64 0.07 3.58 2.91
N THR A 65 -0.49 2.75 2.04
CA THR A 65 -1.94 2.71 1.76
C THR A 65 -2.72 2.18 2.95
N HIS A 66 -2.21 1.13 3.61
CA HIS A 66 -2.85 0.50 4.75
C HIS A 66 -1.92 -0.42 5.57
N GLN A 67 -2.44 -0.92 6.68
CA GLN A 67 -1.71 -1.68 7.70
C GLN A 67 -1.28 -3.11 7.34
N ASP A 68 -1.54 -3.61 6.13
CA ASP A 68 -1.17 -4.99 5.82
C ASP A 68 0.33 -5.16 5.64
N ILE A 69 0.81 -6.30 6.12
CA ILE A 69 2.22 -6.67 6.18
C ILE A 69 2.90 -6.61 4.80
N ASP A 70 2.19 -6.92 3.72
CA ASP A 70 2.69 -6.89 2.35
C ASP A 70 2.61 -5.51 1.68
N HIS A 71 2.12 -4.49 2.38
CA HIS A 71 2.17 -3.09 1.94
C HIS A 71 3.17 -2.25 2.74
N MET A 72 3.38 -2.57 4.01
CA MET A 72 4.30 -1.81 4.89
C MET A 72 5.61 -2.55 5.24
N GLY A 73 5.74 -3.82 4.86
CA GLY A 73 6.76 -4.74 5.37
C GLY A 73 8.20 -4.38 5.03
N GLY A 74 8.46 -3.75 3.88
CA GLY A 74 9.81 -3.32 3.48
C GLY A 74 10.25 -1.97 4.06
N THR A 75 9.35 -1.23 4.72
CA THR A 75 9.60 0.16 5.15
C THR A 75 10.84 0.28 6.04
N LEU A 76 10.96 -0.54 7.10
CA LEU A 76 12.11 -0.49 8.01
C LEU A 76 13.44 -0.82 7.31
N GLU A 77 13.42 -1.63 6.26
CA GLU A 77 14.62 -1.96 5.50
C GLU A 77 15.04 -0.78 4.61
N LEU A 78 14.10 -0.12 3.96
CA LEU A 78 14.36 1.11 3.20
C LEU A 78 14.90 2.23 4.10
N LEU A 79 14.33 2.42 5.29
CA LEU A 79 14.78 3.44 6.25
C LEU A 79 16.22 3.23 6.76
N LYS A 80 16.82 2.03 6.61
CA LYS A 80 18.26 1.84 6.87
C LYS A 80 19.14 2.59 5.86
N HIS A 81 18.64 2.80 4.65
CA HIS A 81 19.31 3.55 3.59
C HIS A 81 18.95 5.03 3.60
N VAL A 82 17.70 5.35 3.97
CA VAL A 82 17.16 6.71 4.00
C VAL A 82 16.51 7.01 5.36
N PRO A 83 17.30 7.18 6.44
CA PRO A 83 16.76 7.37 7.79
C PRO A 83 15.97 8.66 7.98
N ASP A 84 16.12 9.62 7.06
CA ASP A 84 15.43 10.91 7.07
C ASP A 84 14.18 10.92 6.16
N ALA A 85 13.86 9.81 5.48
CA ALA A 85 12.65 9.74 4.66
C ALA A 85 11.41 9.80 5.56
N THR A 86 10.40 10.57 5.12
CA THR A 86 9.16 10.77 5.89
C THR A 86 8.17 9.65 5.59
N VAL A 87 7.61 9.03 6.63
CA VAL A 87 6.61 7.95 6.49
C VAL A 87 5.20 8.49 6.74
N TYR A 88 4.31 8.24 5.78
CA TYR A 88 2.92 8.69 5.79
C TYR A 88 1.97 7.51 5.87
N ALA A 89 0.92 7.63 6.67
CA ALA A 89 -0.20 6.71 6.65
C ALA A 89 -1.47 7.40 7.12
N HIS A 90 -2.63 6.85 6.80
CA HIS A 90 -3.88 7.38 7.34
C HIS A 90 -3.94 7.22 8.86
N LYS A 91 -4.44 8.24 9.57
CA LYS A 91 -4.47 8.29 11.03
C LYS A 91 -5.19 7.12 11.70
N ILE A 92 -6.12 6.46 10.99
CA ILE A 92 -6.86 5.29 11.48
C ILE A 92 -5.99 4.04 11.45
N ASP A 93 -5.17 3.85 10.41
CA ASP A 93 -4.30 2.68 10.29
C ASP A 93 -2.93 2.88 10.98
N ALA A 94 -2.53 4.13 11.24
CA ALA A 94 -1.27 4.46 11.89
C ALA A 94 -1.02 3.69 13.21
N PRO A 95 -1.98 3.54 14.15
CA PRO A 95 -1.73 2.77 15.38
C PRO A 95 -1.40 1.29 15.13
N TYR A 96 -1.91 0.69 14.06
CA TYR A 96 -1.62 -0.71 13.69
C TYR A 96 -0.23 -0.83 13.07
N ILE A 97 0.12 0.13 12.20
CA ILE A 97 1.44 0.22 11.55
C ILE A 97 2.54 0.50 12.59
N GLU A 98 2.24 1.31 13.61
CA GLU A 98 3.13 1.64 14.73
C GLU A 98 3.23 0.50 15.76
N GLY A 99 2.42 -0.56 15.63
CA GLY A 99 2.37 -1.68 16.59
C GLY A 99 1.76 -1.33 17.95
N ILE A 100 1.03 -0.22 18.04
CA ILE A 100 0.25 0.18 19.22
C ILE A 100 -1.01 -0.68 19.32
N GLU A 101 -1.67 -0.88 18.18
CA GLU A 101 -2.84 -1.75 18.02
C GLU A 101 -2.47 -3.02 17.26
N LYS A 102 -3.21 -4.12 17.53
CA LYS A 102 -2.98 -5.38 16.83
C LYS A 102 -3.64 -5.35 15.45
N PRO A 103 -2.93 -5.73 14.37
CA PRO A 103 -3.48 -5.72 13.02
C PRO A 103 -4.79 -6.50 12.89
N THR A 104 -5.75 -5.98 12.12
CA THR A 104 -7.11 -6.53 12.03
C THR A 104 -7.14 -7.99 11.60
N LYS A 105 -6.29 -8.37 10.64
CA LYS A 105 -6.16 -9.76 10.16
C LYS A 105 -5.61 -10.70 11.24
N MET A 106 -4.73 -10.22 12.12
CA MET A 106 -4.28 -11.03 13.27
C MET A 106 -5.41 -11.23 14.28
N VAL A 107 -6.16 -10.17 14.61
CA VAL A 107 -7.31 -10.25 15.52
C VAL A 107 -8.37 -11.22 15.01
N ALA A 108 -8.65 -11.19 13.69
CA ALA A 108 -9.59 -12.11 13.06
C ALA A 108 -9.15 -13.58 13.22
N ARG A 109 -7.85 -13.89 13.00
CA ARG A 109 -7.33 -15.25 13.18
C ARG A 109 -7.33 -15.70 14.63
N GLU A 110 -6.94 -14.83 15.56
CA GLU A 110 -6.99 -15.14 16.99
C GLU A 110 -8.41 -15.43 17.47
N SER A 111 -9.41 -14.71 16.94
CA SER A 111 -10.83 -14.99 17.25
C SER A 111 -11.25 -16.40 16.80
N LEU A 112 -10.75 -16.87 15.66
CA LEU A 112 -10.99 -18.24 15.18
C LEU A 112 -10.27 -19.29 16.03
N ILE A 113 -9.07 -18.98 16.54
CA ILE A 113 -8.32 -19.82 17.48
C ILE A 113 -9.09 -19.95 18.79
N ASP A 114 -9.55 -18.83 19.34
CA ASP A 114 -10.33 -18.80 20.59
C ASP A 114 -11.66 -19.56 20.47
N ALA A 115 -12.25 -19.56 19.27
CA ALA A 115 -13.44 -20.34 18.93
C ALA A 115 -13.14 -21.83 18.67
N GLY A 116 -11.88 -22.23 18.57
CA GLY A 116 -11.46 -23.60 18.23
C GLY A 116 -11.71 -23.98 16.76
N GLU A 117 -11.87 -23.01 15.88
CA GLU A 117 -12.08 -23.23 14.44
C GLU A 117 -10.77 -23.46 13.68
N ILE A 118 -9.68 -22.87 14.17
CA ILE A 118 -8.31 -23.10 13.70
C ILE A 118 -7.37 -23.30 14.88
N GLU A 119 -6.21 -23.90 14.63
CA GLU A 119 -5.18 -24.14 15.64
C GLU A 119 -4.19 -22.98 15.72
N GLU A 120 -3.49 -22.80 16.85
CA GLU A 120 -2.40 -21.81 16.95
C GLU A 120 -1.29 -22.04 15.93
N SER A 121 -1.13 -23.28 15.45
CA SER A 121 -0.18 -23.65 14.40
C SER A 121 -0.65 -23.29 12.98
N ASP A 122 -1.80 -22.64 12.82
CA ASP A 122 -2.29 -22.15 11.52
C ASP A 122 -1.19 -21.38 10.78
N SER A 123 -0.89 -21.81 9.56
CA SER A 123 0.27 -21.34 8.82
C SER A 123 0.16 -19.85 8.47
N PHE A 124 -1.05 -19.38 8.16
CA PHE A 124 -1.30 -18.00 7.82
C PHE A 124 -1.19 -17.10 9.06
N TYR A 125 -1.77 -17.49 10.20
CA TYR A 125 -1.57 -16.78 11.46
C TYR A 125 -0.09 -16.69 11.85
N GLN A 126 0.66 -17.79 11.76
CA GLN A 126 2.10 -17.80 12.04
C GLN A 126 2.90 -16.93 11.08
N MET A 127 2.50 -16.87 9.80
CA MET A 127 3.08 -15.96 8.81
C MET A 127 2.85 -14.50 9.22
N LEU A 128 1.60 -14.10 9.49
CA LEU A 128 1.26 -12.75 9.93
C LEU A 128 2.04 -12.36 11.18
N LYS A 129 2.01 -13.22 12.21
CA LYS A 129 2.67 -12.98 13.50
C LYS A 129 4.17 -12.73 13.34
N ARG A 130 4.86 -13.53 12.53
CA ARG A 130 6.31 -13.38 12.28
C ARG A 130 6.65 -12.14 11.45
N GLY A 131 5.81 -11.82 10.47
CA GLY A 131 6.04 -10.66 9.62
C GLY A 131 5.81 -9.36 10.36
N PHE A 132 4.68 -9.21 11.06
CA PHE A 132 4.39 -7.99 11.84
C PHE A 132 5.40 -7.73 12.95
N ALA A 133 5.92 -8.79 13.59
CA ALA A 133 6.99 -8.65 14.59
C ALA A 133 8.27 -7.96 14.07
N GLN A 134 8.42 -7.81 12.75
CA GLN A 134 9.58 -7.21 12.09
C GLN A 134 9.21 -6.00 11.22
N ALA A 135 7.94 -5.57 11.19
CA ALA A 135 7.46 -4.60 10.22
C ALA A 135 7.04 -3.26 10.84
N TYR A 136 6.73 -3.21 12.15
CA TYR A 136 6.21 -2.00 12.79
C TYR A 136 7.13 -0.79 12.63
N VAL A 137 6.56 0.32 12.12
CA VAL A 137 7.30 1.53 11.76
C VAL A 137 6.58 2.76 12.33
N PRO A 138 7.29 3.77 12.88
CA PRO A 138 6.68 5.03 13.26
C PRO A 138 6.06 5.74 12.04
N ILE A 139 4.92 6.40 12.25
CA ILE A 139 4.30 7.25 11.23
C ILE A 139 4.58 8.71 11.57
N ASP A 140 5.36 9.37 10.72
CA ASP A 140 5.74 10.77 10.89
C ASP A 140 4.56 11.71 10.61
N VAL A 141 3.77 11.39 9.58
CA VAL A 141 2.64 12.21 9.15
C VAL A 141 1.36 11.36 9.04
N LYS A 142 0.38 11.71 9.87
CA LYS A 142 -0.93 11.04 9.93
C LYS A 142 -1.94 11.75 9.04
N LEU A 143 -2.29 11.11 7.93
CA LEU A 143 -3.18 11.64 6.90
C LEU A 143 -4.65 11.52 7.28
N SER A 144 -5.47 12.37 6.66
CA SER A 144 -6.93 12.34 6.65
C SER A 144 -7.46 12.36 5.21
N ASN A 145 -8.73 12.02 5.01
CA ASN A 145 -9.39 12.15 3.71
C ASN A 145 -9.34 13.57 3.14
N GLY A 146 -8.99 13.71 1.87
CA GLY A 146 -8.98 14.99 1.15
C GLY A 146 -7.75 15.86 1.41
N ASP A 147 -6.77 15.37 2.18
CA ASP A 147 -5.48 16.03 2.32
C ASP A 147 -4.79 16.13 0.95
N LEU A 148 -4.11 17.25 0.73
CA LEU A 148 -3.32 17.50 -0.47
C LEU A 148 -1.83 17.35 -0.12
N LEU A 149 -1.21 16.31 -0.64
CA LEU A 149 0.25 16.17 -0.64
C LEU A 149 0.78 16.94 -1.85
N ASN A 150 1.63 17.94 -1.60
CA ASN A 150 2.18 18.80 -2.64
C ASN A 150 3.39 18.14 -3.32
N PHE A 151 3.23 16.89 -3.75
CA PHE A 151 4.22 16.13 -4.53
C PHE A 151 3.76 16.06 -5.98
N ALA A 152 4.67 16.18 -6.94
CA ALA A 152 4.46 15.79 -8.34
C ALA A 152 3.13 16.29 -8.95
N GLY A 153 2.82 17.58 -8.80
CA GLY A 153 1.59 18.20 -9.34
C GLY A 153 0.35 18.05 -8.45
N GLY A 154 0.48 17.38 -7.30
CA GLY A 154 -0.52 17.28 -6.25
C GLY A 154 -1.21 15.93 -6.19
N ILE A 155 -1.21 15.33 -5.01
CA ILE A 155 -1.83 14.03 -4.71
C ILE A 155 -2.91 14.24 -3.65
N VAL A 156 -4.13 13.82 -3.94
CA VAL A 156 -5.25 13.90 -2.99
C VAL A 156 -5.42 12.54 -2.32
N THR A 157 -5.45 12.53 -1.00
CA THR A 157 -5.81 11.32 -0.24
C THR A 157 -7.30 11.04 -0.41
N VAL A 158 -7.63 9.79 -0.71
CA VAL A 158 -9.01 9.32 -0.90
C VAL A 158 -9.25 8.21 0.09
N PHE A 159 -10.01 8.50 1.14
CA PHE A 159 -10.32 7.50 2.17
C PHE A 159 -11.20 6.41 1.60
N THR A 160 -10.70 5.18 1.63
CA THR A 160 -11.30 4.00 0.99
C THR A 160 -11.31 2.83 1.99
N PRO A 161 -12.02 2.96 3.14
CA PRO A 161 -12.06 1.92 4.16
C PRO A 161 -12.75 0.65 3.66
N GLY A 162 -12.46 -0.46 4.31
CA GLY A 162 -13.13 -1.73 4.05
C GLY A 162 -12.13 -2.87 4.04
N HIS A 163 -11.11 -2.80 3.17
CA HIS A 163 -10.01 -3.76 3.20
C HIS A 163 -9.31 -3.76 4.58
N THR A 164 -9.00 -2.56 5.07
CA THR A 164 -8.70 -2.26 6.48
C THR A 164 -9.49 -1.03 6.94
N PRO A 165 -9.58 -0.76 8.26
CA PRO A 165 -10.31 0.38 8.79
C PRO A 165 -9.81 1.74 8.28
N GLY A 166 -8.50 1.87 8.07
CA GLY A 166 -7.83 3.11 7.65
C GLY A 166 -7.36 3.13 6.20
N HIS A 167 -7.71 2.13 5.39
CA HIS A 167 -7.25 2.03 4.00
C HIS A 167 -7.48 3.33 3.22
N THR A 168 -6.45 3.78 2.50
CA THR A 168 -6.47 5.02 1.72
C THR A 168 -5.88 4.80 0.34
N SER A 169 -6.62 5.24 -0.67
CA SER A 169 -6.19 5.34 -2.06
C SER A 169 -5.71 6.77 -2.34
N PHE A 170 -4.96 6.97 -3.43
CA PHE A 170 -4.35 8.26 -3.74
C PHE A 170 -4.61 8.69 -5.17
N PHE A 171 -5.26 9.84 -5.33
CA PHE A 171 -5.55 10.43 -6.63
C PHE A 171 -4.47 11.41 -7.04
N LEU A 172 -3.67 11.04 -8.05
CA LEU A 172 -2.64 11.88 -8.64
C LEU A 172 -3.31 12.82 -9.63
N LYS A 173 -3.41 14.11 -9.26
CA LYS A 173 -4.31 15.05 -9.94
C LYS A 173 -3.90 15.33 -11.39
N GLU A 174 -2.61 15.48 -11.63
CA GLU A 174 -2.08 15.89 -12.94
C GLU A 174 -2.24 14.78 -13.98
N SER A 175 -1.88 13.55 -13.62
CA SER A 175 -2.00 12.36 -14.46
C SER A 175 -3.40 11.75 -14.47
N LYS A 176 -4.28 12.17 -13.54
CA LYS A 176 -5.59 11.57 -13.26
C LYS A 176 -5.51 10.06 -13.01
N LEU A 177 -4.46 9.63 -12.32
CA LEU A 177 -4.28 8.24 -11.92
C LEU A 177 -4.78 8.02 -10.51
N MET A 178 -5.34 6.84 -10.25
CA MET A 178 -5.60 6.37 -8.88
C MET A 178 -4.57 5.30 -8.50
N ILE A 179 -3.87 5.49 -7.39
CA ILE A 179 -3.17 4.40 -6.70
C ILE A 179 -4.19 3.80 -5.73
N CYS A 180 -4.67 2.60 -6.07
CA CYS A 180 -5.80 1.98 -5.40
C CYS A 180 -5.43 1.28 -4.11
N GLY A 181 -4.18 0.86 -3.92
CA GLY A 181 -3.84 -0.14 -2.90
C GLY A 181 -4.67 -1.41 -3.14
N ASP A 182 -5.35 -1.86 -2.09
CA ASP A 182 -6.20 -3.06 -2.09
C ASP A 182 -7.70 -2.75 -2.09
N ALA A 183 -8.10 -1.48 -2.18
CA ALA A 183 -9.49 -1.09 -2.40
C ALA A 183 -10.02 -1.52 -3.79
N ALA A 184 -9.14 -1.85 -4.73
CA ALA A 184 -9.51 -2.37 -6.04
C ALA A 184 -8.45 -3.33 -6.60
N ASN A 185 -8.90 -4.26 -7.44
CA ASN A 185 -8.09 -5.16 -8.26
C ASN A 185 -8.52 -5.05 -9.73
N ILE A 186 -7.75 -5.66 -10.63
CA ILE A 186 -8.01 -5.69 -12.06
C ILE A 186 -8.38 -7.11 -12.48
N LEU A 187 -9.50 -7.24 -13.18
CA LEU A 187 -9.90 -8.48 -13.86
C LEU A 187 -10.27 -8.16 -15.30
N GLY A 188 -9.42 -8.58 -16.24
CA GLY A 188 -9.58 -8.22 -17.65
C GLY A 188 -9.37 -6.72 -17.84
N ASP A 189 -10.42 -6.03 -18.29
CA ASP A 189 -10.45 -4.58 -18.56
C ASP A 189 -11.23 -3.79 -17.49
N GLN A 190 -11.49 -4.39 -16.32
CA GLN A 190 -12.33 -3.80 -15.28
C GLN A 190 -11.60 -3.68 -13.94
N LEU A 191 -11.92 -2.60 -13.22
CA LEU A 191 -11.69 -2.52 -11.78
C LEU A 191 -12.77 -3.28 -11.02
N ILE A 192 -12.35 -4.26 -10.25
CA ILE A 192 -13.16 -5.01 -9.30
C ILE A 192 -12.74 -4.65 -7.86
N GLY A 193 -13.55 -5.04 -6.87
CA GLY A 193 -13.27 -4.71 -5.48
C GLY A 193 -12.10 -5.49 -4.87
N SER A 194 -11.88 -5.25 -3.57
CA SER A 194 -10.98 -6.01 -2.72
C SER A 194 -11.31 -7.51 -2.72
N ASP A 195 -10.32 -8.37 -2.44
CA ASP A 195 -10.59 -9.79 -2.20
C ASP A 195 -11.46 -9.96 -0.94
N PRO A 196 -12.69 -10.50 -1.05
CA PRO A 196 -13.58 -10.60 0.08
C PRO A 196 -13.07 -11.48 1.23
N ALA A 197 -12.18 -12.42 0.95
CA ALA A 197 -11.59 -13.30 1.95
C ALA A 197 -10.51 -12.60 2.80
N MET A 198 -9.96 -11.49 2.30
CA MET A 198 -8.89 -10.72 2.92
C MET A 198 -9.37 -9.35 3.42
N THR A 199 -10.67 -9.09 3.35
CA THR A 199 -11.26 -7.78 3.61
C THR A 199 -11.91 -7.73 4.99
N TRP A 200 -11.60 -6.67 5.76
CA TRP A 200 -12.13 -6.48 7.12
C TRP A 200 -13.63 -6.19 7.16
N ASP A 201 -14.12 -5.33 6.27
CA ASP A 201 -15.54 -5.02 6.08
C ASP A 201 -15.86 -4.94 4.58
N ASN A 202 -16.47 -6.01 4.07
CA ASN A 202 -16.82 -6.14 2.64
C ASN A 202 -17.80 -5.07 2.17
N LYS A 203 -18.73 -4.64 3.03
CA LYS A 203 -19.72 -3.64 2.65
C LYS A 203 -19.04 -2.28 2.47
N LEU A 204 -18.16 -1.90 3.40
CA LEU A 204 -17.38 -0.67 3.26
C LEU A 204 -16.42 -0.73 2.07
N ALA A 205 -15.82 -1.89 1.79
CA ALA A 205 -14.94 -2.06 0.64
C ALA A 205 -15.70 -1.86 -0.69
N ASP A 206 -16.91 -2.40 -0.80
CA ASP A 206 -17.79 -2.18 -1.95
C ASP A 206 -18.15 -0.69 -2.11
N GLU A 207 -18.49 0.00 -1.02
CA GLU A 207 -18.76 1.45 -1.02
C GLU A 207 -17.51 2.25 -1.47
N SER A 208 -16.32 1.84 -1.04
CA SER A 208 -15.04 2.46 -1.41
C SER A 208 -14.67 2.27 -2.88
N LEU A 209 -14.97 1.11 -3.46
CA LEU A 209 -14.79 0.88 -4.89
C LEU A 209 -15.63 1.86 -5.71
N GLU A 210 -16.87 2.11 -5.31
CA GLU A 210 -17.74 3.07 -5.99
C GLU A 210 -17.26 4.52 -5.83
N VAL A 211 -16.64 4.86 -4.69
CA VAL A 211 -15.92 6.13 -4.54
C VAL A 211 -14.81 6.24 -5.57
N ILE A 212 -13.94 5.23 -5.73
CA ILE A 212 -12.87 5.24 -6.73
C ILE A 212 -13.42 5.43 -8.15
N LYS A 213 -14.45 4.67 -8.52
CA LYS A 213 -15.08 4.74 -9.85
C LYS A 213 -15.77 6.07 -10.12
N SER A 214 -16.09 6.86 -9.10
CA SER A 214 -16.69 8.19 -9.27
C SER A 214 -15.69 9.24 -9.77
N PHE A 215 -14.38 8.97 -9.69
CA PHE A 215 -13.35 9.88 -10.20
C PHE A 215 -13.24 9.78 -11.73
N ASN A 216 -12.94 10.92 -12.36
CA ASN A 216 -12.58 10.96 -13.77
C ASN A 216 -11.10 10.53 -13.94
N LEU A 217 -10.89 9.22 -14.08
CA LEU A 217 -9.56 8.61 -14.14
C LEU A 217 -9.10 8.39 -15.58
N SER A 218 -7.80 8.56 -15.82
CA SER A 218 -7.12 8.08 -17.03
C SER A 218 -6.47 6.71 -16.86
N GLY A 219 -6.44 6.21 -15.62
CA GLY A 219 -5.98 4.87 -15.28
C GLY A 219 -5.94 4.63 -13.77
N ALA A 220 -5.74 3.38 -13.40
CA ALA A 220 -5.65 2.94 -12.01
C ALA A 220 -4.52 1.93 -11.84
N ILE A 221 -3.75 2.08 -10.76
CA ILE A 221 -2.68 1.19 -10.36
C ILE A 221 -3.15 0.45 -9.10
N THR A 222 -3.14 -0.87 -9.18
CA THR A 222 -3.54 -1.80 -8.11
C THR A 222 -2.31 -2.55 -7.65
N TYR A 223 -2.25 -2.88 -6.36
CA TYR A 223 -1.00 -3.40 -5.80
C TYR A 223 -0.66 -4.82 -6.27
N HIS A 224 -1.67 -5.66 -6.44
CA HIS A 224 -1.48 -7.07 -6.82
C HIS A 224 -1.71 -7.37 -8.29
N THR A 225 -2.43 -6.50 -9.01
CA THR A 225 -2.86 -6.78 -10.39
C THR A 225 -2.35 -5.78 -11.43
N GLY A 226 -1.53 -4.81 -11.03
CA GLY A 226 -0.82 -3.92 -11.92
C GLY A 226 -1.64 -2.71 -12.37
N PHE A 227 -1.51 -2.34 -13.65
CA PHE A 227 -2.07 -1.10 -14.20
C PHE A 227 -3.20 -1.35 -15.19
N LEU A 228 -4.31 -0.64 -15.01
CA LEU A 228 -5.42 -0.55 -15.96
C LEU A 228 -5.48 0.87 -16.53
N LYS A 229 -5.38 0.99 -17.85
CA LYS A 229 -5.67 2.23 -18.57
C LYS A 229 -7.19 2.40 -18.71
N ILE A 230 -7.68 3.61 -18.44
CA ILE A 230 -9.11 3.96 -18.56
C ILE A 230 -9.22 5.03 -19.63
N ASP A 231 -9.97 4.73 -20.70
CA ASP A 231 -10.19 5.61 -21.85
C ASP A 231 -11.42 6.51 -21.68
#